data_AF-A0A0P7X3J1-F1
#
_entry.id   AF-A0A0P7X3J1-F1
#
_cell.length_a   1.000
_cell.length_b   1.000
_cell.length_c   1.000
_cell.angle_alpha   90.00
_cell.angle_beta   90.00
_cell.angle_gamma   90.00
#
_symmetry.space_group_name_H-M   'P 1'
#
loop_
_entity.id
_entity.type
_entity.pdbx_description
1 polymer ?
#
loop_
_entity_poly.entity_id
_entity_poly.type
_entity_poly.pdbx_seq_one_letter_code
_entity_poly.pdbx_strand_id
1 'polypeptide(L)'
;NLEAYIQPEGVKQASRVCRSNFKYMYWNIAQQLAHHTVNGCNINVGDMMASGTISGPTEDSFGSMLELSWKGSKPIKLDTGEERKFIEDGDTVILKGYSEKEGVRVGFGEVRSKLLPAK
;
A
#
# COMPACT_ATOMS: atom_id res chain seq x y z
N ASN A 1 -0.03 7.04 -9.27
CA ASN A 1 1.06 7.07 -8.28
C ASN A 1 0.51 6.56 -6.97
N LEU A 2 1.10 5.50 -6.40
CA LEU A 2 0.74 4.94 -5.11
C LEU A 2 1.98 4.90 -4.23
N GLU A 3 1.89 5.34 -2.99
CA GLU A 3 3.04 5.44 -2.09
C GLU A 3 2.65 4.91 -0.71
N ALA A 4 3.58 4.17 -0.08
CA ALA A 4 3.45 3.71 1.30
C ALA A 4 4.63 4.18 2.13
N TYR A 5 4.35 4.56 3.38
CA TYR A 5 5.31 5.10 4.32
C TYR A 5 5.20 4.41 5.67
N ILE A 6 6.33 4.39 6.39
CA ILE A 6 6.43 3.99 7.80
C ILE A 6 6.93 5.19 8.60
N GLN A 7 6.28 5.47 9.71
CA GLN A 7 6.67 6.51 10.66
C GLN A 7 6.76 5.92 12.06
N PRO A 8 7.97 5.74 12.62
CA PRO A 8 8.13 5.33 14.00
C PRO A 8 7.56 6.37 14.98
N GLU A 9 7.25 5.93 16.20
CA GLU A 9 6.72 6.82 17.23
C GLU A 9 7.71 7.95 17.59
N GLY A 10 7.19 9.18 17.72
CA GLY A 10 8.00 10.37 18.03
C GLY A 10 8.80 10.93 16.86
N VAL A 11 8.88 10.24 15.71
CA VAL A 11 9.59 10.71 14.52
C VAL A 11 8.70 11.69 13.74
N LYS A 12 9.24 12.85 13.36
CA LYS A 12 8.48 13.89 12.64
C LYS A 12 8.19 13.53 11.18
N GLN A 13 9.14 12.89 10.49
CA GLN A 13 9.07 12.62 9.06
C GLN A 13 8.92 11.12 8.81
N ALA A 14 7.92 10.74 8.00
CA ALA A 14 7.71 9.35 7.60
C ALA A 14 8.68 8.96 6.46
N SER A 15 9.20 7.74 6.50
CA SER A 15 10.07 7.16 5.47
C SER A 15 9.25 6.46 4.41
N ARG A 16 9.48 6.78 3.13
CA ARG A 16 8.78 6.11 2.02
C ARG A 16 9.41 4.75 1.77
N VAL A 17 8.62 3.70 1.91
CA VAL A 17 9.09 2.31 1.73
C VAL A 17 8.61 1.69 0.43
N CYS A 18 7.59 2.25 -0.20
CA CYS A 18 7.10 1.78 -1.50
C CYS A 18 6.63 2.95 -2.37
N ARG A 19 6.96 2.89 -3.67
CA ARG A 19 6.34 3.70 -4.72
C ARG A 19 5.92 2.80 -5.87
N SER A 20 4.62 2.62 -6.05
CA SER A 20 4.03 1.77 -7.07
C SER A 20 2.96 2.51 -7.90
N ASN A 21 2.19 1.78 -8.69
CA ASN A 21 1.12 2.32 -9.50
C ASN A 21 0.03 1.27 -9.79
N PHE A 22 -1.24 1.65 -9.66
CA PHE A 22 -2.39 0.79 -9.97
C PHE A 22 -2.38 0.25 -11.41
N LYS A 23 -1.70 0.94 -12.35
CA LYS A 23 -1.55 0.47 -13.74
C LYS A 23 -0.84 -0.88 -13.88
N TYR A 24 -0.14 -1.35 -12.84
CA TYR A 24 0.53 -2.66 -12.85
C TYR A 24 -0.41 -3.83 -12.56
N MET A 25 -1.67 -3.58 -12.19
CA MET A 25 -2.66 -4.63 -11.99
C MET A 25 -2.87 -5.43 -13.28
N TYR A 26 -2.68 -6.74 -13.19
CA TYR A 26 -2.84 -7.65 -14.32
C TYR A 26 -4.31 -7.78 -14.76
N TRP A 27 -5.23 -7.84 -13.78
CA TRP A 27 -6.67 -7.86 -14.01
C TRP A 27 -7.26 -6.48 -13.74
N ASN A 28 -8.05 -5.97 -14.68
CA ASN A 28 -8.75 -4.70 -14.49
C ASN A 28 -10.04 -4.88 -13.66
N ILE A 29 -10.60 -3.75 -13.19
CA ILE A 29 -11.79 -3.74 -12.33
C ILE A 29 -13.00 -4.38 -13.01
N ALA A 30 -13.17 -4.18 -14.33
CA ALA A 30 -14.28 -4.77 -15.07
C ALA A 30 -14.18 -6.30 -15.15
N GLN A 31 -12.98 -6.85 -15.32
CA GLN A 31 -12.72 -8.29 -15.31
C GLN A 31 -12.95 -8.88 -13.92
N GLN A 32 -12.49 -8.21 -12.86
CA GLN A 32 -12.72 -8.63 -11.47
C GLN A 32 -14.22 -8.72 -11.18
N LEU A 33 -14.98 -7.67 -11.52
CA LEU A 33 -16.42 -7.64 -11.31
C LEU A 33 -17.14 -8.71 -12.14
N ALA A 34 -16.84 -8.82 -13.44
CA ALA A 34 -17.45 -9.81 -14.32
C ALA A 34 -17.22 -11.24 -13.81
N HIS A 35 -15.99 -11.55 -13.35
CA HIS A 35 -15.68 -12.85 -12.77
C HIS A 35 -16.39 -13.08 -11.44
N HIS A 36 -16.49 -12.07 -10.57
CA HIS A 36 -17.23 -12.18 -9.30
C HIS A 36 -18.70 -12.55 -9.54
N THR A 37 -19.34 -11.96 -10.57
CA THR A 37 -20.77 -12.17 -10.82
C THR A 37 -21.09 -13.33 -11.76
N VAL A 38 -20.09 -14.03 -12.31
CA VAL A 38 -20.31 -15.04 -13.37
C VAL A 38 -21.18 -16.22 -12.94
N ASN A 39 -21.20 -16.54 -11.63
CA ASN A 39 -21.96 -17.65 -11.07
C ASN A 39 -23.33 -17.23 -10.49
N GLY A 40 -23.75 -15.97 -10.70
CA GLY A 40 -24.99 -15.44 -10.15
C GLY A 40 -24.86 -14.75 -8.78
N CYS A 41 -23.64 -14.55 -8.26
CA CYS A 41 -23.42 -13.71 -7.09
C CYS A 41 -23.95 -12.29 -7.33
N ASN A 42 -24.81 -11.79 -6.45
CA ASN A 42 -25.36 -10.43 -6.52
C ASN A 42 -24.41 -9.40 -5.89
N ILE A 43 -24.45 -8.17 -6.40
CA ILE A 43 -23.72 -7.01 -5.86
C ILE A 43 -24.73 -5.98 -5.37
N ASN A 44 -24.44 -5.37 -4.22
CA ASN A 44 -25.26 -4.35 -3.57
C ASN A 44 -24.56 -2.99 -3.56
N VAL A 45 -25.36 -1.94 -3.41
CA VAL A 45 -24.85 -0.60 -3.21
C VAL A 45 -24.02 -0.55 -1.93
N GLY A 46 -22.79 -0.08 -2.03
CA GLY A 46 -21.86 0.01 -0.90
C GLY A 46 -20.91 -1.17 -0.77
N ASP A 47 -21.05 -2.23 -1.59
CA ASP A 47 -20.07 -3.32 -1.62
C ASP A 47 -18.68 -2.78 -1.99
N MET A 48 -17.67 -3.23 -1.24
CA MET A 48 -16.27 -2.84 -1.47
C MET A 48 -15.48 -4.00 -2.06
N MET A 49 -14.83 -3.74 -3.19
CA MET A 49 -13.95 -4.69 -3.87
C MET A 49 -12.51 -4.16 -3.83
N ALA A 50 -11.63 -4.94 -3.21
CA ALA A 50 -10.21 -4.61 -3.14
C ALA A 50 -9.46 -5.19 -4.36
N SER A 51 -8.38 -4.53 -4.77
CA SER A 51 -7.55 -4.96 -5.89
C SER A 51 -6.68 -6.19 -5.60
N GLY A 52 -6.41 -6.45 -4.33
CA GLY A 52 -5.23 -7.20 -3.89
C GLY A 52 -4.00 -6.28 -3.74
N THR A 53 -2.92 -6.82 -3.18
CA THR A 53 -1.64 -6.11 -3.00
C THR A 53 -1.09 -5.65 -4.34
N ILE A 54 -0.68 -4.37 -4.44
CA ILE A 54 -0.20 -3.77 -5.68
C ILE A 54 1.33 -3.72 -5.67
N SER A 55 1.96 -4.67 -6.36
CA SER A 55 3.40 -4.72 -6.54
C SER A 55 3.77 -4.37 -7.99
N GLY A 56 4.70 -3.44 -8.15
CA GLY A 56 5.27 -3.11 -9.45
C GLY A 56 6.47 -3.99 -9.81
N PRO A 57 7.15 -3.70 -10.92
CA PRO A 57 8.25 -4.54 -11.43
C PRO A 57 9.59 -4.35 -10.70
N THR A 58 9.72 -3.33 -9.84
CA THR A 58 10.97 -3.01 -9.12
C THR A 58 10.84 -3.28 -7.62
N GLU A 59 11.95 -3.62 -6.95
CA GLU A 59 11.93 -3.96 -5.51
C GLU A 59 11.35 -2.82 -4.64
N ASP A 60 11.58 -1.56 -4.99
CA ASP A 60 11.03 -0.37 -4.31
C ASP A 60 9.54 -0.11 -4.61
N SER A 61 8.90 -0.97 -5.40
CA SER A 61 7.49 -0.88 -5.79
C SER A 61 6.64 -2.05 -5.29
N PHE A 62 7.19 -2.93 -4.44
CA PHE A 62 6.46 -4.04 -3.82
C PHE A 62 5.49 -3.56 -2.74
N GLY A 63 4.28 -4.13 -2.72
CA GLY A 63 3.15 -3.61 -1.96
C GLY A 63 3.03 -4.10 -0.52
N SER A 64 3.97 -4.91 -0.02
CA SER A 64 3.95 -5.44 1.34
C SER A 64 5.33 -5.51 1.98
N MET A 65 5.37 -5.46 3.32
CA MET A 65 6.60 -5.69 4.09
C MET A 65 7.16 -7.09 3.86
N LEU A 66 6.31 -8.08 3.58
CA LEU A 66 6.74 -9.44 3.26
C LEU A 66 7.62 -9.47 2.00
N GLU A 67 7.19 -8.77 0.95
CA GLU A 67 7.92 -8.70 -0.31
C GLU A 67 9.14 -7.77 -0.20
N LEU A 68 8.94 -6.55 0.33
CA LEU A 68 9.99 -5.54 0.48
C LEU A 68 11.16 -6.06 1.33
N SER A 69 10.86 -6.76 2.42
CA SER A 69 11.89 -7.31 3.30
C SER A 69 12.38 -8.71 2.91
N TRP A 70 11.83 -9.28 1.82
CA TRP A 70 12.04 -10.66 1.39
C TRP A 70 11.89 -11.67 2.54
N LYS A 71 10.70 -11.71 3.14
CA LYS A 71 10.40 -12.54 4.32
C LYS A 71 11.36 -12.27 5.49
N GLY A 72 11.78 -11.01 5.64
CA GLY A 72 12.68 -10.56 6.69
C GLY A 72 14.16 -10.90 6.51
N SER A 73 14.57 -11.45 5.36
CA SER A 73 16.00 -11.70 5.09
C SER A 73 16.74 -10.47 4.58
N LYS A 74 16.03 -9.48 4.03
CA LYS A 74 16.56 -8.19 3.56
C LYS A 74 15.87 -7.06 4.35
N PRO A 75 16.44 -6.54 5.45
CA PRO A 75 15.79 -5.44 6.18
C PRO A 75 15.69 -4.16 5.33
N ILE A 76 14.63 -3.40 5.53
CA ILE A 76 14.42 -2.08 4.92
C ILE A 76 15.01 -1.03 5.85
N LYS A 77 15.88 -0.17 5.33
CA LYS A 77 16.44 0.96 6.08
C LYS A 77 15.51 2.17 6.02
N LEU A 78 15.10 2.69 7.17
CA LEU A 78 14.32 3.92 7.30
C LEU A 78 15.23 5.15 7.22
N ASP A 79 14.62 6.32 6.99
CA ASP A 79 15.34 7.61 6.92
C ASP A 79 15.96 7.99 8.27
N THR A 80 15.43 7.44 9.38
CA THR A 80 16.02 7.58 10.73
C THR A 80 17.30 6.78 10.92
N GLY A 81 17.61 5.85 10.00
CA GLY A 81 18.71 4.89 10.11
C GLY A 81 18.31 3.58 10.79
N GLU A 82 17.12 3.50 11.40
CA GLU A 82 16.55 2.25 11.90
C GLU A 82 16.22 1.29 10.75
N GLU A 83 16.08 0.01 11.07
CA GLU A 83 15.68 -1.03 10.12
C GLU A 83 14.30 -1.59 10.47
N ARG A 84 13.56 -2.02 9.44
CA ARG A 84 12.31 -2.77 9.59
C ARG A 84 12.31 -4.01 8.70
N LYS A 85 11.80 -5.10 9.26
CA LYS A 85 11.44 -6.33 8.51
C LYS A 85 9.92 -6.43 8.36
N PHE A 86 9.22 -6.16 9.45
CA PHE A 86 7.78 -6.01 9.53
C PHE A 86 7.46 -4.74 10.32
N ILE A 87 6.18 -4.42 10.45
CA ILE A 87 5.72 -3.28 11.25
C ILE A 87 5.92 -3.59 12.73
N GLU A 88 6.45 -2.63 13.48
CA GLU A 88 6.70 -2.73 14.92
C GLU A 88 5.69 -1.89 15.72
N ASP A 89 5.52 -2.21 17.01
CA ASP A 89 4.64 -1.44 17.89
C ASP A 89 5.06 0.04 17.90
N GLY A 90 4.08 0.93 17.78
CA GLY A 90 4.32 2.37 17.69
C GLY A 90 4.46 2.90 16.26
N ASP A 91 4.77 2.04 15.28
CA ASP A 91 4.86 2.46 13.88
C ASP A 91 3.49 2.90 13.35
N THR A 92 3.51 3.96 12.56
CA THR A 92 2.36 4.42 11.79
C THR A 92 2.57 4.15 10.30
N VAL A 93 1.65 3.40 9.69
CA VAL A 93 1.63 3.16 8.24
C VAL A 93 0.76 4.22 7.58
N ILE A 94 1.28 4.82 6.51
CA ILE A 94 0.59 5.87 5.75
C ILE A 94 0.56 5.49 4.28
N LEU A 95 -0.64 5.43 3.69
CA LEU A 95 -0.85 5.19 2.26
C LEU A 95 -1.33 6.48 1.58
N LYS A 96 -0.74 6.79 0.43
CA LYS A 96 -1.08 7.96 -0.40
C LYS A 96 -1.26 7.55 -1.84
N GLY A 97 -2.18 8.21 -2.54
CA GLY A 97 -2.46 7.92 -3.94
C GLY A 97 -2.93 9.15 -4.71
N TYR A 98 -2.44 9.29 -5.94
CA TYR A 98 -2.92 10.34 -6.84
C TYR A 98 -2.73 9.97 -8.33
N SER A 99 -3.55 10.61 -9.15
CA SER A 99 -3.40 10.72 -10.60
C SER A 99 -3.12 12.17 -10.96
N GLU A 100 -2.33 12.39 -12.00
CA GLU A 100 -1.95 13.72 -12.45
C GLU A 100 -1.87 13.76 -13.98
N LYS A 101 -2.40 14.84 -14.57
CA LYS A 101 -2.30 15.12 -16.00
C LYS A 101 -2.19 16.63 -16.19
N GLU A 102 -1.19 17.08 -16.94
CA GLU A 102 -1.00 18.49 -17.31
C GLU A 102 -1.02 19.44 -16.09
N GLY A 103 -0.38 19.03 -15.00
CA GLY A 103 -0.31 19.80 -13.75
C GLY A 103 -1.57 19.76 -12.88
N VAL A 104 -2.67 19.15 -13.35
CA VAL A 104 -3.89 18.94 -12.56
C VAL A 104 -3.80 17.60 -11.83
N ARG A 105 -3.93 17.64 -10.49
CA ARG A 105 -3.85 16.46 -9.62
C ARG A 105 -5.20 16.12 -9.01
N VAL A 106 -5.57 14.83 -9.07
CA VAL A 106 -6.69 14.24 -8.34
C VAL A 106 -6.12 13.25 -7.33
N GLY A 107 -6.26 13.57 -6.04
CA GLY A 107 -5.71 12.79 -4.93
C GLY A 107 -6.78 12.06 -4.12
N PHE A 108 -6.37 10.97 -3.46
CA PHE A 108 -7.21 10.20 -2.53
C PHE A 108 -7.08 10.66 -1.06
N GLY A 109 -6.29 11.70 -0.79
CA GLY A 109 -5.87 12.03 0.57
C GLY A 109 -4.85 11.03 1.10
N GLU A 110 -4.91 10.75 2.40
CA GLU A 110 -4.10 9.71 3.04
C GLU A 110 -4.94 8.76 3.90
N VAL A 111 -4.51 7.50 3.97
CA VAL A 111 -4.96 6.54 4.98
C VAL A 111 -3.83 6.34 5.96
N ARG A 112 -4.08 6.54 7.24
CA ARG A 112 -3.07 6.50 8.30
C ARG A 112 -3.54 5.63 9.47
N SER A 113 -2.69 4.71 9.92
CA SER A 113 -2.99 3.86 11.08
C SER A 113 -1.73 3.56 11.90
N LYS A 114 -1.83 3.69 13.23
CA LYS A 114 -0.75 3.37 14.18
C LYS A 114 -0.96 1.96 14.74
N LEU A 115 0.09 1.15 14.74
CA LEU A 115 0.11 -0.14 15.41
C LEU A 115 0.29 0.07 16.92
N LEU A 116 -0.65 -0.45 17.71
CA LEU A 116 -0.57 -0.46 19.17
C LEU A 116 -0.09 -1.85 19.63
N PRO A 117 0.58 -1.94 20.79
CA PRO A 117 0.95 -3.20 21.39
C PRO A 117 -0.24 -4.15 21.56
N ALA A 118 0.05 -5.45 21.46
CA ALA A 118 -0.91 -6.50 21.77
C ALA A 118 -1.38 -6.40 23.25
N LYS A 119 -2.59 -6.92 23.51
CA LYS A 119 -3.18 -6.95 24.86
C LYS A 119 -2.64 -8.10 25.71
#